data_AF-A0A350XAX5-F1
#
_entry.id   AF-A0A350XAX5-F1
#
_cell.length_a   1.000
_cell.length_b   1.000
_cell.length_c   1.000
_cell.angle_alpha   90.00
_cell.angle_beta   90.00
_cell.angle_gamma   90.00
#
_symmetry.space_group_name_H-M   'P 1'
#
loop_
_entity.id
_entity.type
_entity.pdbx_description
1 polymer ?
#
loop_
_entity_poly.entity_id
_entity_poly.type
_entity_poly.pdbx_seq_one_letter_code
_entity_poly.pdbx_strand_id
1 'polypeptide(L)'
;MRQTAAQFPPDVRDEIIIDIEDVETEIQKPENERNKTRLKKRLMAIIATAIAIATPIAGMTDFANNAIDLSNKLGIEISLPSAK
;
A
#
# COMPACT_ATOMS: atom_id res chain seq x y z
N MET A 1 5.32 -2.65 -7.38
CA MET A 1 4.24 -1.75 -6.91
C MET A 1 4.14 -0.45 -7.70
N ARG A 2 5.20 0.37 -7.82
CA ARG A 2 5.14 1.65 -8.57
C ARG A 2 4.62 1.58 -10.01
N GLN A 3 4.96 0.52 -10.75
CA GLN A 3 4.48 0.33 -12.13
C GLN A 3 2.95 0.16 -12.21
N THR A 4 2.34 -0.55 -11.26
CA THR A 4 0.89 -0.69 -11.18
C THR A 4 0.25 0.60 -10.67
N ALA A 5 0.87 1.26 -9.69
CA ALA A 5 0.43 2.56 -9.17
C ALA A 5 0.27 3.61 -10.29
N ALA A 6 1.20 3.65 -11.25
CA ALA A 6 1.14 4.60 -12.36
C ALA A 6 -0.08 4.42 -13.30
N GLN A 7 -0.71 3.24 -13.27
CA GLN A 7 -1.90 2.93 -14.07
C GLN A 7 -3.21 3.31 -13.39
N PHE A 8 -3.16 3.74 -12.12
CA PHE A 8 -4.35 4.23 -11.43
C PHE A 8 -4.90 5.49 -12.10
N PRO A 9 -6.23 5.70 -12.02
CA PRO A 9 -6.85 6.96 -12.40
C PRO A 9 -6.20 8.17 -11.70
N PRO A 10 -6.07 9.33 -12.38
CA PRO A 10 -5.33 10.47 -11.85
C PRO A 10 -5.79 10.97 -10.48
N ASP A 11 -7.07 10.84 -10.18
CA ASP A 11 -7.71 11.25 -8.92
C ASP A 11 -7.21 10.49 -7.70
N VAL A 12 -6.73 9.25 -7.87
CA VAL A 12 -6.20 8.42 -6.76
C VAL A 12 -4.73 8.04 -6.95
N ARG A 13 -4.18 8.20 -8.16
CA ARG A 13 -2.80 7.83 -8.49
C ARG A 13 -1.78 8.55 -7.62
N ASP A 14 -1.95 9.86 -7.47
CA ASP A 14 -0.96 10.68 -6.75
C ASP A 14 -0.94 10.29 -5.26
N GLU A 15 -2.10 10.04 -4.65
CA GLU A 15 -2.21 9.56 -3.28
C GLU A 15 -1.52 8.20 -3.10
N ILE A 16 -1.75 7.26 -4.02
CA ILE A 16 -1.13 5.93 -3.95
C ILE A 16 0.39 6.00 -4.13
N ILE A 17 0.89 6.89 -5.00
CA ILE A 17 2.33 7.09 -5.21
C ILE A 17 2.96 7.66 -3.93
N ILE A 18 2.32 8.66 -3.32
CA ILE A 18 2.77 9.25 -2.05
C ILE A 18 2.82 8.18 -0.95
N ASP A 19 1.79 7.34 -0.84
CA ASP A 19 1.79 6.29 0.17
C ASP A 19 2.89 5.24 -0.06
N ILE A 20 3.17 4.88 -1.32
CA ILE A 20 4.29 4.00 -1.68
C ILE A 20 5.63 4.66 -1.32
N GLU A 21 5.80 5.94 -1.64
CA GLU A 21 7.01 6.71 -1.30
C GLU A 21 7.27 6.79 0.19
N ASP A 22 6.21 7.01 0.96
CA ASP A 22 6.27 7.03 2.41
C ASP A 22 6.66 5.65 2.98
N VAL A 23 6.11 4.56 2.43
CA VAL A 23 6.50 3.20 2.81
C VAL A 23 7.97 2.95 2.46
N GLU A 24 8.37 3.22 1.22
CA GLU A 24 9.75 3.04 0.75
C GLU A 24 10.74 3.82 1.61
N THR A 25 10.44 5.09 1.91
CA THR A 25 11.28 5.93 2.77
C THR A 25 11.39 5.36 4.18
N GLU A 26 10.28 4.89 4.74
CA GLU A 26 10.24 4.39 6.12
C GLU A 26 10.95 3.03 6.25
N ILE A 27 10.87 2.13 5.26
CA ILE A 27 11.57 0.84 5.30
C ILE A 27 13.08 0.95 5.09
N GLN A 28 13.58 2.04 4.49
CA GLN A 28 15.01 2.31 4.36
C GLN A 28 15.67 2.64 5.71
N LYS A 29 14.89 3.00 6.73
CA LYS A 29 15.42 3.23 8.08
C LYS A 29 15.85 1.91 8.75
N PRO A 30 16.82 1.95 9.68
CA PRO A 30 17.12 0.84 10.58
C PRO A 30 15.84 0.32 11.25
N GLU A 31 15.71 -1.00 11.42
CA GLU A 31 14.44 -1.62 11.86
C GLU A 31 13.92 -1.05 13.18
N ASN A 32 14.82 -0.75 14.12
CA ASN A 32 14.53 -0.15 15.42
C ASN A 32 14.09 1.33 15.34
N GLU A 33 14.32 2.01 14.22
CA GLU A 33 13.96 3.40 13.97
C GLU A 33 12.71 3.55 13.09
N ARG A 34 12.18 2.44 12.55
CA ARG A 34 10.99 2.43 11.71
C ARG A 34 9.75 2.79 12.52
N ASN A 35 9.00 3.75 12.03
CA ASN A 35 7.69 4.09 12.55
C ASN A 35 6.64 3.07 12.06
N LYS A 36 6.43 2.01 12.85
CA LYS A 36 5.43 0.96 12.55
C LYS A 36 4.02 1.51 12.38
N THR A 37 3.65 2.55 13.12
CA THR A 37 2.33 3.20 12.99
C THR A 37 2.18 3.87 11.63
N ARG A 38 3.22 4.57 11.14
CA ARG A 38 3.22 5.17 9.81
C ARG A 38 3.15 4.10 8.73
N LEU A 39 3.98 3.07 8.82
CA LEU A 39 3.95 1.93 7.89
C LEU A 39 2.57 1.30 7.81
N LYS A 40 1.93 1.03 8.97
CA LYS A 40 0.57 0.47 9.03
C LYS A 40 -0.44 1.36 8.31
N LYS A 41 -0.44 2.67 8.60
CA LYS A 41 -1.39 3.62 7.98
C LYS A 41 -1.24 3.64 6.46
N ARG A 42 -0.01 3.70 5.96
CA ARG A 42 0.28 3.79 4.52
C ARG A 42 -0.03 2.50 3.78
N LEU A 43 0.34 1.35 4.35
CA LEU A 43 -0.01 0.04 3.77
C LEU A 43 -1.52 -0.19 3.75
N MET A 44 -2.23 0.20 4.81
CA MET A 44 -3.70 0.16 4.83
C MET A 44 -4.31 1.06 3.75
N ALA A 45 -3.81 2.27 3.56
CA ALA A 45 -4.29 3.19 2.54
C ALA A 45 -4.08 2.62 1.14
N ILE A 46 -2.88 2.09 0.85
CA ILE A 46 -2.57 1.41 -0.43
C ILE A 46 -3.57 0.28 -0.71
N ILE A 47 -3.83 -0.58 0.28
CA ILE A 47 -4.75 -1.72 0.09
C ILE A 47 -6.20 -1.23 -0.05
N ALA A 48 -6.62 -0.25 0.75
CA ALA A 48 -7.96 0.32 0.66
C ALA A 48 -8.23 0.93 -0.72
N THR A 49 -7.28 1.69 -1.27
CA THR A 49 -7.38 2.27 -2.62
C THR A 49 -7.43 1.18 -3.69
N ALA A 50 -6.64 0.10 -3.55
CA ALA A 50 -6.70 -1.03 -4.45
C ALA A 50 -8.03 -1.81 -4.40
N ILE A 51 -8.71 -1.84 -3.24
CA ILE A 51 -10.03 -2.46 -3.08
C ILE A 51 -11.16 -1.56 -3.61
N ALA A 52 -11.04 -0.24 -3.39
CA ALA A 52 -12.10 0.72 -3.73
C ALA A 52 -12.18 1.03 -5.23
N ILE A 53 -11.13 0.74 -6.00
CA ILE A 53 -11.09 1.07 -7.42
C ILE A 53 -11.99 0.12 -8.24
N ALA A 54 -12.96 0.68 -8.97
CA ALA A 54 -13.84 -0.07 -9.86
C ALA A 54 -13.20 -0.33 -11.24
N THR A 55 -12.15 0.42 -11.59
CA THR A 55 -11.45 0.31 -12.87
C THR A 55 -10.52 -0.90 -12.88
N PRO A 56 -10.61 -1.79 -13.89
CA PRO A 56 -9.66 -2.88 -14.04
C PRO A 56 -8.25 -2.35 -14.32
N ILE A 57 -7.30 -2.66 -13.44
CA ILE A 57 -5.89 -2.33 -13.62
C ILE A 57 -5.10 -3.64 -13.77
N ALA A 58 -4.24 -3.71 -14.79
CA ALA A 58 -3.39 -4.87 -15.01
C ALA A 58 -2.42 -5.03 -13.82
N GLY A 59 -2.39 -6.24 -13.23
CA GLY A 59 -1.56 -6.53 -12.06
C GLY A 59 -2.11 -5.97 -10.74
N MET A 60 -3.40 -5.63 -10.66
CA MET A 60 -4.02 -5.14 -9.42
C MET A 60 -3.97 -6.17 -8.29
N THR A 61 -4.23 -7.44 -8.59
CA THR A 61 -4.12 -8.55 -7.64
C THR A 61 -2.71 -8.64 -7.05
N ASP A 62 -1.68 -8.61 -7.90
CA ASP A 62 -0.29 -8.67 -7.46
C ASP A 62 0.09 -7.43 -6.65
N PHE A 63 -0.42 -6.27 -7.01
CA PHE A 63 -0.20 -5.04 -6.26
C PHE A 63 -0.77 -5.13 -4.83
N ALA A 64 -2.02 -5.60 -4.67
CA ALA A 64 -2.64 -5.79 -3.36
C ALA A 64 -1.90 -6.87 -2.54
N ASN A 65 -1.54 -8.00 -3.17
CA ASN A 65 -0.77 -9.06 -2.52
C ASN A 65 0.61 -8.58 -2.04
N ASN A 66 1.32 -7.79 -2.84
CA ASN A 66 2.61 -7.22 -2.44
C ASN A 66 2.49 -6.30 -1.22
N ALA A 67 1.41 -5.53 -1.11
CA ALA A 67 1.16 -4.67 0.05
C ALA A 67 0.88 -5.49 1.33
N ILE A 68 0.11 -6.57 1.21
CA ILE A 68 -0.18 -7.51 2.31
C ILE A 68 1.08 -8.29 2.72
N ASP A 69 1.84 -8.79 1.75
CA ASP A 69 3.10 -9.50 2.01
C ASP A 69 4.11 -8.58 2.70
N LEU A 70 4.18 -7.32 2.30
CA LEU A 70 5.03 -6.34 2.96
C LEU A 70 4.58 -6.06 4.39
N SER A 71 3.28 -5.94 4.66
CA SER A 71 2.79 -5.78 6.04
C SER A 71 3.16 -6.98 6.91
N ASN A 72 3.00 -8.19 6.39
CA ASN A 72 3.37 -9.42 7.09
C ASN A 72 4.87 -9.48 7.39
N LYS A 73 5.73 -9.15 6.41
CA LYS A 73 7.20 -9.09 6.59
C LYS A 73 7.63 -8.05 7.63
N LEU A 74 6.87 -6.97 7.78
CA LEU A 74 7.12 -5.91 8.76
C LEU A 74 6.52 -6.23 10.15
N GLY A 75 5.86 -7.38 10.31
CA GLY A 75 5.14 -7.74 11.53
C GLY A 75 3.97 -6.78 11.83
N ILE A 76 3.37 -6.22 10.78
CA ILE A 76 2.25 -5.28 10.85
C ILE A 76 0.97 -6.04 10.53
N GLU A 77 0.12 -6.19 11.54
CA GLU A 77 -1.21 -6.72 11.36
C GLU A 77 -2.12 -5.68 10.69
N ILE A 78 -2.61 -6.01 9.50
CA ILE A 78 -3.59 -5.23 8.75
C ILE A 78 -4.95 -5.91 8.90
N SER A 79 -5.89 -5.19 9.52
CA SER A 79 -7.30 -5.55 9.49
C SER A 79 -7.91 -4.85 8.29
N LEU A 80 -8.28 -5.63 7.28
CA LEU A 80 -9.02 -5.11 6.14
C LEU A 80 -10.49 -4.95 6.55
N PRO A 81 -11.12 -3.80 6.29
CA PRO A 81 -12.56 -3.68 6.48
C PRO A 81 -13.23 -4.72 5.58
N SER A 82 -14.06 -5.59 6.17
CA SER A 82 -14.87 -6.54 5.41
C SER A 82 -15.73 -5.77 4.41
N ALA A 83 -15.71 -6.18 3.13
CA ALA A 83 -16.64 -5.67 2.15
C ALA A 83 -18.07 -5.88 2.69
N LYS A 84 -18.81 -4.79 2.87
CA LYS A 84 -20.22 -4.80 3.24
C LYS A 84 -21.07 -4.80 1.99
#